data_AF-A0A3N4V6B4-F1
#
_entry.id   AF-A0A3N4V6B4-F1
#
_cell.length_a   1.000
_cell.length_b   1.000
_cell.length_c   1.000
_cell.angle_alpha   90.00
_cell.angle_beta   90.00
_cell.angle_gamma   90.00
#
_symmetry.space_group_name_H-M   'P 1'
#
loop_
_entity.id
_entity.type
_entity.pdbx_description
1 polymer ?
#
loop_
_entity_poly.entity_id
_entity_poly.type
_entity_poly.pdbx_seq_one_letter_code
_entity_poly.pdbx_strand_id
1 'polypeptide(L)'
;MNYESLRTSIASLGFYPHSVVTTVNAVAGQTATAGPSYSLVHCRDGFTVMADGGRDDVYEKPFAGHRFATEGDAIAYLWRQIRWSRDPALLTDVERAIMQREDEETLRRMVQDVPPDPTTT
;
A
#
# COMPACT_ATOMS: atom_id res chain seq x y z
N MET A 1 6.48 12.94 -6.25
CA MET A 1 7.04 12.83 -4.89
C MET A 1 8.08 11.71 -4.89
N ASN A 2 9.21 11.84 -4.20
CA ASN A 2 10.21 10.76 -4.06
C ASN A 2 10.24 10.23 -2.62
N TYR A 3 10.98 9.15 -2.36
CA TYR A 3 10.99 8.46 -1.07
C TYR A 3 11.50 9.33 0.09
N GLU A 4 12.51 10.16 -0.16
CA GLU A 4 13.05 11.08 0.84
C GLU A 4 12.06 12.19 1.20
N SER A 5 11.32 12.69 0.21
CA SER A 5 10.22 13.63 0.43
C SER A 5 9.10 12.98 1.24
N LEU A 6 8.79 11.70 0.98
CA LEU A 6 7.82 10.94 1.77
C LEU A 6 8.22 10.86 3.24
N ARG A 7 9.48 10.48 3.51
CA ARG A 7 10.00 10.40 4.89
C ARG A 7 9.97 11.75 5.60
N THR A 8 10.31 12.83 4.88
CA THR A 8 10.23 14.19 5.42
C THR A 8 8.80 14.56 5.78
N SER A 9 7.83 14.28 4.91
CA SER A 9 6.42 14.54 5.19
C SER A 9 5.89 13.74 6.38
N ILE A 10 6.30 12.46 6.52
CA ILE A 10 5.94 11.64 7.68
C ILE A 10 6.53 12.23 8.98
N ALA A 11 7.80 12.66 8.94
CA ALA A 11 8.44 13.29 10.09
C ALA A 11 7.77 14.60 10.49
N SER A 12 7.35 15.42 9.53
CA SER A 12 6.61 16.67 9.77
C SER A 12 5.25 16.44 10.45
N LEU A 13 4.67 15.24 10.33
CA LEU A 13 3.46 14.85 11.07
C LEU A 13 3.77 14.35 12.50
N GLY A 14 5.04 14.35 12.92
CA GLY A 14 5.47 13.91 14.25
C GLY A 14 5.68 12.40 14.38
N PHE A 15 5.67 11.64 13.28
CA PHE A 15 5.91 10.20 13.28
C PHE A 15 7.37 9.85 12.97
N TYR A 16 7.85 8.72 13.50
CA TYR A 16 9.17 8.20 13.15
C TYR A 16 9.12 7.51 11.78
N PRO A 17 9.78 8.05 10.73
CA PRO A 17 9.59 7.58 9.36
C PRO A 17 9.90 6.10 9.16
N HIS A 18 10.92 5.57 9.85
CA HIS A 18 11.30 4.17 9.73
C HIS A 18 10.30 3.19 10.35
N SER A 19 9.46 3.63 11.30
CA SER A 19 8.36 2.82 11.82
C SER A 19 7.12 2.88 10.92
N VAL A 20 7.07 3.82 9.97
CA VAL A 20 5.93 4.00 9.07
C VAL A 20 6.21 3.41 7.70
N VAL A 21 7.39 3.68 7.13
CA VAL A 21 7.74 3.23 5.78
C VAL A 21 9.19 2.77 5.73
N THR A 22 9.42 1.64 5.05
CA THR A 22 10.75 1.16 4.67
C THR A 22 10.82 0.86 3.17
N THR A 23 12.02 0.68 2.63
CA THR A 23 12.24 0.13 1.29
C THR A 23 12.77 -1.30 1.38
N VAL A 24 12.39 -2.12 0.41
CA VAL A 24 12.81 -3.52 0.30
C VAL A 24 13.20 -3.79 -1.15
N ASN A 25 14.38 -4.35 -1.34
CA ASN A 25 14.87 -4.72 -2.66
C ASN A 25 14.68 -6.23 -2.90
N ALA A 26 13.52 -6.61 -3.44
CA ALA A 26 13.23 -8.02 -3.73
C ALA A 26 14.08 -8.56 -4.89
N VAL A 27 14.53 -7.72 -5.82
CA VAL A 27 15.49 -8.16 -6.85
C VAL A 27 16.87 -8.49 -6.30
N ALA A 28 17.22 -7.96 -5.11
CA ALA A 28 18.39 -8.34 -4.35
C ALA A 28 18.13 -9.47 -3.33
N GLY A 29 16.94 -10.09 -3.36
CA GLY A 29 16.55 -11.18 -2.45
C GLY A 29 16.09 -10.73 -1.06
N GLN A 30 15.81 -9.44 -0.85
CA GLN A 30 15.26 -8.96 0.41
C GLN A 30 13.75 -9.22 0.49
N THR A 31 13.27 -9.53 1.69
CA THR A 31 11.85 -9.75 1.96
C THR A 31 11.32 -8.65 2.89
N ALA A 32 10.09 -8.21 2.65
CA ALA A 32 9.40 -7.34 3.59
C ALA A 32 9.12 -8.12 4.88
N THR A 33 9.30 -7.47 6.03
CA THR A 33 9.04 -8.04 7.34
C THR A 33 8.00 -7.20 8.05
N ALA A 34 7.30 -7.79 9.01
CA ALA A 34 6.46 -7.06 9.94
C ALA A 34 7.29 -6.03 10.74
N GLY A 35 6.65 -4.94 11.17
CA GLY A 35 7.30 -3.85 11.92
C GLY A 35 6.98 -2.45 11.38
N PRO A 36 7.49 -2.05 10.19
CA PRO A 36 7.08 -0.82 9.55
C PRO A 36 5.63 -0.95 9.06
N SER A 37 4.81 0.10 9.22
CA SER A 37 3.42 0.06 8.75
C SER A 37 3.30 -0.28 7.27
N TYR A 38 4.26 0.17 6.47
CA TYR A 38 4.35 -0.12 5.04
C TYR A 38 5.79 -0.38 4.58
N SER A 39 5.94 -1.24 3.58
CA SER A 39 7.20 -1.48 2.86
C SER A 39 7.02 -1.22 1.37
N LEU A 40 7.81 -0.33 0.80
CA LEU A 40 7.93 -0.14 -0.64
C LEU A 40 8.88 -1.21 -1.19
N VAL A 41 8.35 -2.17 -1.93
CA VAL A 41 9.11 -3.30 -2.45
C VAL A 41 9.43 -3.09 -3.92
N HIS A 42 10.71 -3.09 -4.26
CA HIS A 42 11.18 -3.08 -5.65
C HIS A 42 11.29 -4.52 -6.17
N CYS A 43 10.44 -4.84 -7.13
CA CYS A 43 10.37 -6.12 -7.81
C CYS A 43 10.96 -6.02 -9.23
N ARG A 44 11.19 -7.16 -9.87
CA ARG A 44 11.74 -7.21 -11.23
C ARG A 44 10.83 -6.55 -12.28
N ASP A 45 9.52 -6.56 -12.00
CA ASP A 45 8.47 -6.08 -12.91
C ASP A 45 7.83 -4.75 -12.44
N GLY A 46 8.49 -4.03 -11.53
CA GLY A 46 7.99 -2.76 -11.00
C GLY A 46 8.00 -2.71 -9.48
N PHE A 47 7.01 -2.05 -8.89
CA PHE A 47 6.97 -1.79 -7.45
C PHE A 47 5.69 -2.35 -6.84
N THR A 48 5.77 -2.83 -5.60
CA THR A 48 4.58 -3.15 -4.81
C THR A 48 4.69 -2.56 -3.42
N VAL A 49 3.57 -2.54 -2.72
CA VAL A 49 3.46 -2.02 -1.36
C VAL A 49 3.01 -3.16 -0.48
N MET A 50 3.82 -3.51 0.51
CA MET A 50 3.42 -4.44 1.57
C MET A 50 2.95 -3.61 2.76
N ALA A 51 1.82 -3.96 3.35
CA ALA A 51 1.35 -3.38 4.60
C ALA A 51 1.44 -4.39 5.73
N ASP A 52 1.76 -3.91 6.92
CA ASP A 52 1.78 -4.71 8.14
C ASP A 52 0.34 -5.04 8.57
N GLY A 53 0.07 -6.33 8.79
CA GLY A 53 -1.20 -6.85 9.30
C GLY A 53 -1.20 -7.16 10.79
N GLY A 54 -0.16 -6.77 11.53
CA GLY A 54 0.14 -7.32 12.84
C GLY A 54 0.70 -8.74 12.74
N ARG A 55 0.60 -9.54 13.82
CA ARG A 55 0.97 -10.99 13.96
C ARG A 55 1.99 -11.58 12.96
N ASP A 56 3.05 -10.85 12.63
CA ASP A 56 4.07 -11.24 11.63
C ASP A 56 3.56 -11.40 10.19
N ASP A 57 2.38 -10.89 9.87
CA ASP A 57 1.75 -10.99 8.56
C ASP A 57 1.94 -9.69 7.76
N VAL A 58 2.31 -9.83 6.50
CA VAL A 58 2.43 -8.71 5.56
C VAL A 58 1.66 -9.05 4.29
N TYR A 59 0.82 -8.12 3.83
CA TYR A 59 -0.02 -8.31 2.65
C TYR A 59 0.20 -7.20 1.62
N GLU A 60 0.01 -7.55 0.36
CA GLU A 60 0.15 -6.63 -0.76
C GLU A 60 -1.03 -5.65 -0.83
N LYS A 61 -0.70 -4.39 -1.11
CA LYS A 61 -1.64 -3.29 -1.30
C LYS A 61 -1.42 -2.63 -2.67
N PRO A 62 -2.48 -2.16 -3.33
CA PRO A 62 -3.89 -2.18 -2.93
C PRO A 62 -4.54 -3.58 -2.83
N PHE A 63 -4.09 -4.53 -3.64
CA PHE A 63 -4.54 -5.92 -3.62
C PHE A 63 -3.39 -6.85 -4.01
N ALA A 64 -3.56 -8.15 -3.72
CA ALA A 64 -2.57 -9.18 -4.05
C ALA A 64 -2.24 -9.21 -5.54
N GLY A 65 -0.95 -9.27 -5.86
CA GLY A 65 -0.43 -9.24 -7.22
C GLY A 65 -0.40 -7.86 -7.88
N HIS A 66 -0.84 -6.78 -7.22
CA HIS A 66 -0.76 -5.44 -7.82
C HIS A 66 0.70 -4.98 -7.96
N ARG A 67 1.03 -4.43 -9.13
CA ARG A 67 2.33 -3.84 -9.44
C ARG A 67 2.16 -2.44 -10.01
N PHE A 68 2.82 -1.48 -9.36
CA PHE A 68 2.98 -0.13 -9.87
C PHE A 68 4.11 -0.11 -10.89
N ALA A 69 3.87 0.54 -12.02
CA ALA A 69 4.86 0.67 -13.09
C ALA A 69 6.09 1.50 -12.66
N THR A 70 5.90 2.48 -11.76
CA THR A 70 6.98 3.37 -11.31
C THR A 70 7.02 3.50 -9.79
N GLU A 71 8.20 3.82 -9.26
CA GLU A 71 8.39 4.13 -7.83
C GLU A 71 7.51 5.31 -7.40
N GLY A 72 7.38 6.31 -8.26
CA GLY A 72 6.61 7.52 -7.98
C GLY A 72 5.12 7.23 -7.77
N ASP A 73 4.54 6.32 -8.56
CA ASP A 73 3.15 5.89 -8.40
C ASP A 73 2.95 5.14 -7.09
N ALA A 74 3.85 4.22 -6.76
CA ALA A 74 3.81 3.47 -5.50
C ALA A 74 3.95 4.38 -4.28
N ILE A 75 4.85 5.38 -4.34
CA ILE A 75 5.01 6.41 -3.29
C ILE A 75 3.77 7.28 -3.16
N ALA A 76 3.15 7.69 -4.27
CA ALA A 76 1.93 8.48 -4.25
C ALA A 76 0.77 7.68 -3.61
N TYR A 77 0.67 6.38 -3.91
CA TYR A 77 -0.26 5.47 -3.25
C TYR A 77 0.03 5.34 -1.75
N LEU A 78 1.29 5.06 -1.37
CA LEU A 78 1.74 4.97 0.03
C LEU A 78 1.39 6.22 0.82
N TRP A 79 1.68 7.40 0.27
CA TRP A 79 1.41 8.66 0.96
C TRP A 79 -0.08 8.89 1.21
N ARG A 80 -0.95 8.49 0.27
CA ARG A 80 -2.40 8.54 0.45
C ARG A 80 -2.85 7.56 1.54
N GLN A 81 -2.33 6.34 1.56
CA GLN A 81 -2.61 5.34 2.59
C GLN A 81 -2.18 5.77 3.99
N ILE A 82 -0.96 6.32 4.12
CA ILE A 82 -0.44 6.81 5.40
C ILE A 82 -1.32 7.93 5.95
N ARG A 83 -1.73 8.89 5.10
CA ARG A 83 -2.65 9.95 5.54
C ARG A 83 -4.01 9.39 5.95
N TRP A 84 -4.59 8.48 5.17
CA TRP A 84 -5.85 7.84 5.55
C TRP A 84 -5.79 7.14 6.91
N SER A 85 -4.74 6.36 7.16
CA SER A 85 -4.58 5.61 8.39
C SER A 85 -4.28 6.49 9.60
N ARG A 86 -3.51 7.57 9.43
CA ARG A 86 -2.98 8.37 10.56
C ARG A 86 -3.79 9.62 10.85
N ASP A 87 -4.21 10.34 9.81
CA ASP A 87 -5.03 11.53 9.94
C ASP A 87 -5.86 11.73 8.66
N PRO A 88 -7.09 11.19 8.62
CA PRO A 88 -7.93 11.28 7.44
C PRO A 88 -8.42 12.71 7.14
N ALA A 89 -8.19 13.67 8.04
CA ALA A 89 -8.48 15.09 7.78
C ALA A 89 -7.40 15.75 6.90
N LEU A 90 -6.23 15.11 6.72
CA LEU A 90 -5.17 15.55 5.81
C LEU A 90 -5.39 15.12 4.34
N LEU A 91 -6.46 14.37 4.06
CA LEU A 91 -6.84 14.01 2.70
C LEU A 91 -7.58 15.16 2.04
N THR A 92 -7.15 15.51 0.82
CA THR A 92 -7.96 16.37 -0.04
C THR A 92 -9.21 15.62 -0.53
N ASP A 93 -10.27 16.33 -0.92
CA ASP A 93 -11.50 15.71 -1.44
C ASP A 93 -11.24 14.77 -2.64
N VAL A 94 -10.28 15.13 -3.49
CA VAL A 94 -9.84 14.30 -4.63
C VAL A 94 -9.26 12.97 -4.14
N GLU A 95 -8.47 12.99 -3.07
CA GLU A 95 -7.84 11.78 -2.53
C GLU A 95 -8.84 10.88 -1.82
N ARG A 96 -9.83 11.46 -1.13
CA ARG A 96 -10.94 10.69 -0.55
C ARG A 96 -11.76 9.99 -1.64
N ALA A 97 -12.02 10.67 -2.76
CA ALA A 97 -12.73 10.08 -3.89
C ALA A 97 -11.94 8.95 -4.57
N ILE A 98 -10.61 9.07 -4.69
CA ILE A 98 -9.78 8.00 -5.23
C ILE A 98 -9.75 6.81 -4.25
N MET A 99 -9.67 7.04 -2.95
CA MET A 99 -9.70 5.97 -1.96
C MET A 99 -11.02 5.18 -1.95
N GLN A 100 -12.16 5.86 -2.08
CA GLN A 100 -13.44 5.16 -2.22
C GLN A 100 -13.47 4.27 -3.48
N ARG A 101 -12.93 4.77 -4.59
CA ARG A 101 -12.83 3.96 -5.82
C ARG A 101 -11.86 2.79 -5.70
N GLU A 102 -10.72 2.97 -5.06
CA GLU A 102 -9.73 1.91 -4.83
C GLU A 102 -10.28 0.83 -3.87
N ASP A 103 -11.04 1.24 -2.85
CA ASP A 103 -11.74 0.34 -1.93
C ASP A 103 -12.83 -0.45 -2.65
N GLU A 104 -13.65 0.22 -3.47
CA GLU A 104 -14.66 -0.44 -4.33
C GLU A 104 -14.04 -1.41 -5.33
N GLU A 105 -12.91 -1.07 -5.97
CA GLU A 105 -12.22 -1.96 -6.91
C GLU A 105 -11.62 -3.18 -6.19
N THR A 106 -11.08 -2.96 -5.00
CA THR A 106 -10.58 -4.05 -4.13
C THR A 106 -11.71 -4.98 -3.72
N LEU A 107 -12.85 -4.44 -3.26
CA LEU A 107 -14.05 -5.21 -2.94
C LEU A 107 -14.59 -5.96 -4.15
N ARG A 108 -14.68 -5.32 -5.33
CA ARG A 108 -15.15 -5.99 -6.56
C ARG A 108 -14.29 -7.18 -6.93
N ARG A 109 -12.96 -7.06 -6.83
CA ARG A 109 -12.05 -8.20 -7.08
C ARG A 109 -12.19 -9.30 -6.03
N MET A 110 -12.38 -8.95 -4.75
CA MET A 110 -12.64 -9.94 -3.70
C MET A 110 -13.98 -10.67 -3.90
N VAL A 111 -15.00 -10.00 -4.43
CA VAL A 111 -16.32 -10.61 -4.74
C VAL A 111 -16.29 -11.46 -6.01
N GLN A 112 -15.45 -11.13 -6.99
CA GLN A 112 -15.27 -11.93 -8.21
C GLN A 112 -14.50 -13.25 -8.00
N ASP A 113 -13.79 -13.40 -6.87
CA ASP A 113 -13.10 -14.64 -6.51
C ASP A 113 -14.02 -15.64 -5.77
N VAL A 114 -15.32 -15.32 -5.60
CA VAL A 114 -16.31 -16.29 -5.13
C VAL A 114 -16.67 -17.19 -6.33
N PRO A 115 -16.29 -18.49 -6.33
CA PRO A 115 -16.68 -19.39 -7.40
C PRO A 115 -18.22 -19.41 -7.49
N PRO A 116 -18.83 -19.43 -8.69
CA PRO A 116 -20.26 -19.64 -8.80
C PRO A 116 -20.58 -20.98 -8.17
N ASP A 117 -21.44 -20.96 -7.15
CA ASP A 117 -21.95 -22.16 -6.51
C ASP A 117 -22.57 -23.07 -7.59
N PRO A 118 -22.10 -24.31 -7.77
CA PRO A 118 -22.56 -25.18 -8.87
C PRO A 118 -24.00 -25.70 -8.66
N THR A 119 -24.73 -25.21 -7.66
CA THR A 119 -26.04 -25.73 -7.28
C THR A 119 -27.18 -24.79 -7.68
N THR A 120 -27.34 -24.53 -8.99
CA THR A 120 -28.64 -24.15 -9.54
C THR A 120 -28.76 -24.76 -10.94
N THR A 121 -29.25 -25.99 -10.98
CA THR A 121 -29.86 -26.63 -12.16
C THR A 121 -31.37 -26.59 -11.97
#